data_AF-A0A9K3L069-F1
#
_entry.id   AF-A0A9K3L069-F1
#
_cell.length_a   1.000
_cell.length_b   1.000
_cell.length_c   1.000
_cell.angle_alpha   90.00
_cell.angle_beta   90.00
_cell.angle_gamma   90.00
#
_symmetry.space_group_name_H-M   'P 1'
#
loop_
_entity.id
_entity.type
_entity.pdbx_description
1 polymer ?
#
loop_
_entity_poly.entity_id
_entity_poly.type
_entity_poly.pdbx_seq_one_letter_code
_entity_poly.pdbx_strand_id
1 'polypeptide(L)'
;MATNRKTEVYLDAETKIPLPHPVEEKHLLEGDIIQMSREPSTKGKNVSGRSWKVRPQKRASSLVKTKVNNRTKTWEERLLEKHARKEALELQSELREERRQAKVLKKERRLENERRRAENEFKNAQRSAKELNAGRLKSTLKAMSKKQLRQIKKTRMNPKTGTLEYVPAYTK
;
A
#
# COMPACT_ATOMS: atom_id res chain seq x y z
N MET A 1 25.39 -34.53 -51.56
CA MET A 1 24.92 -33.75 -52.72
C MET A 1 23.49 -33.30 -52.44
N ALA A 2 23.27 -32.02 -52.18
CA ALA A 2 21.94 -31.49 -51.87
C ALA A 2 21.23 -31.10 -53.18
N THR A 3 20.16 -31.81 -53.53
CA THR A 3 19.32 -31.47 -54.68
C THR A 3 18.43 -30.28 -54.33
N ASN A 4 18.73 -29.12 -54.90
CA ASN A 4 17.89 -27.93 -54.85
C ASN A 4 16.59 -28.21 -55.63
N ARG A 5 15.48 -28.49 -54.93
CA ARG A 5 14.16 -28.53 -55.56
C ARG A 5 13.71 -27.09 -55.80
N LYS A 6 13.65 -26.68 -57.06
CA LYS A 6 12.99 -25.44 -57.47
C LYS A 6 11.53 -25.51 -57.02
N THR A 7 11.10 -24.55 -56.22
CA THR A 7 9.68 -24.31 -55.93
C THR A 7 9.04 -23.67 -57.15
N GLU A 8 8.31 -24.45 -57.93
CA GLU A 8 7.49 -23.93 -59.02
C GLU A 8 6.26 -23.21 -58.44
N VAL A 9 6.15 -21.91 -58.71
CA VAL A 9 4.97 -21.11 -58.33
C VAL A 9 3.94 -21.30 -59.43
N TYR A 10 2.86 -22.03 -59.13
CA TYR A 10 1.72 -22.15 -60.04
C TYR A 10 0.92 -20.85 -60.03
N LEU A 11 0.85 -20.20 -61.18
CA LEU A 11 0.07 -18.97 -61.42
C LEU A 11 -1.20 -19.34 -62.18
N ASP A 12 -2.33 -18.75 -61.81
CA ASP A 12 -3.57 -18.84 -62.58
C ASP A 12 -3.40 -18.17 -63.94
N ALA A 13 -3.74 -18.89 -65.01
CA ALA A 13 -3.49 -18.47 -66.39
C ALA A 13 -4.25 -17.19 -66.79
N GLU A 14 -5.34 -16.85 -66.10
CA GLU A 14 -6.20 -15.71 -66.45
C GLU A 14 -5.91 -14.45 -65.63
N THR A 15 -5.56 -14.58 -64.35
CA THR A 15 -5.44 -13.45 -63.43
C THR A 15 -4.01 -13.14 -62.98
N LYS A 16 -3.04 -14.04 -63.24
CA LYS A 16 -1.64 -13.95 -62.78
C LYS A 16 -1.49 -13.69 -61.27
N ILE A 17 -2.53 -13.98 -60.48
CA ILE A 17 -2.47 -13.91 -59.03
C ILE A 17 -1.82 -15.22 -58.54
N PRO A 18 -0.83 -15.17 -57.64
CA PRO A 18 -0.26 -16.37 -57.07
C PRO A 18 -1.34 -17.10 -56.27
N LEU A 19 -1.67 -18.31 -56.71
CA LEU A 19 -2.56 -19.19 -55.96
C LEU A 19 -1.95 -19.42 -54.57
N PRO A 20 -2.72 -19.27 -53.48
CA PRO A 20 -2.23 -19.66 -52.17
C PRO A 20 -1.87 -21.14 -52.24
N HIS A 21 -0.59 -21.47 -52.01
CA HIS A 21 -0.17 -22.86 -51.87
C HIS A 21 -1.14 -23.54 -50.90
N PRO A 22 -1.68 -24.72 -51.23
CA PRO A 22 -2.43 -25.49 -50.26
C PRO A 22 -1.47 -25.74 -49.10
N VAL A 23 -1.69 -25.02 -48.00
CA VAL A 23 -0.97 -25.26 -46.76
C VAL A 23 -1.41 -26.66 -46.37
N GLU A 24 -0.55 -27.65 -46.60
CA GLU A 24 -0.78 -29.04 -46.19
C GLU A 24 -1.42 -28.99 -44.81
N GLU A 25 -2.64 -29.53 -44.70
CA GLU A 25 -3.34 -29.62 -43.43
C GLU A 25 -2.37 -30.28 -42.46
N LYS A 26 -1.84 -29.48 -41.53
CA LYS A 26 -0.89 -29.97 -40.53
C LYS A 26 -1.58 -31.15 -39.88
N HIS A 27 -1.05 -32.37 -40.09
CA HIS A 27 -1.60 -33.58 -39.51
C HIS A 27 -1.85 -33.33 -38.03
N LEU A 28 -3.12 -33.14 -37.68
CA LEU A 28 -3.55 -32.93 -36.31
C LEU A 28 -3.35 -34.27 -35.61
N LEU A 29 -2.32 -34.35 -34.77
CA LEU A 29 -2.05 -35.54 -34.00
C LEU A 29 -3.02 -35.61 -32.82
N GLU A 30 -3.40 -36.82 -32.44
CA GLU A 30 -4.30 -37.06 -31.32
C GLU A 30 -3.68 -36.48 -30.03
N GLY A 31 -4.29 -35.39 -29.52
CA GLY A 31 -3.81 -34.65 -28.34
C GLY A 31 -3.41 -33.18 -28.58
N ASP A 32 -3.52 -32.68 -29.81
CA ASP A 32 -3.39 -31.24 -30.07
C ASP A 32 -4.62 -30.47 -29.55
N ILE A 33 -4.36 -29.43 -28.76
CA ILE A 33 -5.40 -28.63 -28.11
C ILE A 33 -5.93 -27.59 -29.11
N ILE A 34 -7.05 -27.91 -29.75
CA ILE A 34 -7.73 -27.03 -30.73
C ILE A 34 -8.65 -26.01 -30.03
N GLN A 35 -9.11 -26.29 -28.81
CA GLN A 35 -9.96 -25.41 -27.99
C GLN A 35 -9.39 -25.24 -26.57
N MET A 36 -9.43 -24.01 -26.03
CA MET A 36 -9.04 -23.75 -24.65
C MET A 36 -10.08 -24.33 -23.68
N SER A 37 -9.88 -25.57 -23.23
CA SER A 37 -10.66 -26.13 -22.12
C SER A 37 -10.28 -25.43 -20.80
N ARG A 38 -11.29 -25.13 -19.98
CA ARG A 38 -11.12 -24.49 -18.66
C ARG A 38 -10.38 -25.40 -17.65
N GLU A 39 -10.48 -26.71 -17.88
CA GLU A 39 -9.78 -27.74 -17.12
C GLU A 39 -8.40 -28.00 -17.72
N PRO A 40 -7.31 -28.01 -16.92
CA PRO A 40 -5.99 -28.31 -17.43
C PRO A 40 -5.92 -29.78 -17.89
N SER A 41 -5.53 -30.01 -19.15
CA SER A 41 -5.18 -31.34 -19.65
C SER A 41 -4.00 -31.89 -18.83
N THR A 42 -4.31 -32.77 -17.87
CA THR A 42 -3.34 -33.39 -16.97
C THR A 42 -2.91 -34.74 -17.55
N LYS A 43 -1.62 -35.11 -17.41
CA LYS A 43 -1.10 -36.39 -17.93
C LYS A 43 -1.52 -37.61 -17.10
N GLY A 44 -2.22 -37.40 -15.98
CA GLY A 44 -2.73 -38.45 -15.10
C GLY A 44 -3.07 -37.90 -13.70
N LYS A 45 -3.92 -38.63 -12.97
CA LYS A 45 -4.29 -38.38 -11.56
C LYS A 45 -3.73 -39.52 -10.71
N ASN A 46 -3.33 -39.25 -9.47
CA ASN A 46 -3.01 -40.32 -8.52
C ASN A 46 -4.31 -40.88 -7.89
N VAL A 47 -4.18 -41.93 -7.07
CA VAL A 47 -5.33 -42.60 -6.41
C VAL A 47 -6.12 -41.63 -5.51
N SER A 48 -5.48 -40.57 -4.99
CA SER A 48 -6.14 -39.52 -4.19
C SER A 48 -6.81 -38.42 -5.02
N GLY A 49 -6.84 -38.53 -6.35
CA GLY A 49 -7.50 -37.59 -7.27
C GLY A 49 -6.77 -36.27 -7.51
N ARG A 50 -5.62 -36.03 -6.86
CA ARG A 50 -4.85 -34.79 -6.98
C ARG A 50 -3.92 -34.84 -8.19
N SER A 51 -4.06 -33.85 -9.08
CA SER A 51 -3.23 -33.73 -10.29
C SER A 51 -1.85 -33.16 -9.95
N TRP A 52 -0.83 -34.00 -9.86
CA TRP A 52 0.55 -33.58 -9.57
C TRP A 52 1.36 -33.21 -10.82
N LYS A 53 0.89 -33.60 -12.02
CA LYS A 53 1.53 -33.30 -13.32
C LYS A 53 0.59 -32.47 -14.19
N VAL A 54 0.51 -31.17 -13.91
CA VAL A 54 -0.07 -30.20 -14.85
C VAL A 54 0.88 -30.13 -16.05
N ARG A 55 0.36 -30.23 -17.28
CA ARG A 55 1.21 -30.04 -18.47
C ARG A 55 1.85 -28.64 -18.39
N PRO A 56 3.16 -28.50 -18.63
CA PRO A 56 3.80 -27.20 -18.60
C PRO A 56 3.04 -26.28 -19.55
N GLN A 57 2.54 -25.17 -19.01
CA GLN A 57 1.86 -24.16 -19.79
C GLN A 57 2.80 -23.74 -20.93
N LYS A 58 2.27 -23.75 -22.15
CA LYS A 58 3.01 -23.38 -23.36
C LYS A 58 3.79 -22.07 -23.11
N ARG A 59 5.06 -22.01 -23.55
CA ARG A 59 5.92 -20.83 -23.37
C ARG A 59 5.22 -19.60 -23.96
N ALA A 60 5.40 -18.41 -23.37
CA ALA A 60 4.76 -17.18 -23.84
C ALA A 60 5.01 -16.87 -25.33
N SER A 61 6.12 -17.35 -25.89
CA SER A 61 6.44 -17.27 -27.32
C SER A 61 5.55 -18.13 -28.23
N SER A 62 4.84 -19.13 -27.69
CA SER A 62 3.91 -20.00 -28.41
C SER A 62 2.42 -19.63 -28.23
N LEU A 63 2.14 -18.50 -27.57
CA LEU A 63 0.80 -17.93 -27.49
C LEU A 63 0.41 -17.39 -28.87
N VAL A 64 -0.75 -17.81 -29.38
CA VAL A 64 -1.29 -17.29 -30.65
C VAL A 64 -1.56 -15.79 -30.48
N LYS A 65 -0.83 -14.96 -31.23
CA LYS A 65 -0.99 -13.51 -31.21
C LYS A 65 -2.31 -13.13 -31.87
N THR A 66 -3.33 -12.85 -31.07
CA THR A 66 -4.62 -12.33 -31.55
C THR A 66 -4.48 -10.85 -31.94
N LYS A 67 -5.41 -10.31 -32.74
CA LYS A 67 -5.47 -8.86 -33.08
C LYS A 67 -5.50 -7.95 -31.85
N VAL A 68 -5.97 -8.47 -30.71
CA VAL A 68 -5.99 -7.76 -29.42
C VAL A 68 -4.62 -7.84 -28.73
N ASN A 69 -3.99 -9.02 -28.69
CA ASN A 69 -2.69 -9.23 -28.03
C ASN A 69 -1.50 -8.68 -28.84
N ASN A 70 -1.68 -8.48 -30.15
CA ASN A 70 -0.64 -7.94 -31.04
C ASN A 70 -0.72 -6.41 -31.21
N ARG A 71 -1.62 -5.73 -30.48
CA ARG A 71 -1.70 -4.26 -30.52
C ARG A 71 -0.53 -3.65 -29.75
N THR A 72 0.46 -3.20 -30.50
CA THR A 72 1.50 -2.32 -29.97
C THR A 72 0.96 -0.89 -29.99
N LYS A 73 0.78 -0.28 -28.81
CA LYS A 73 0.47 1.15 -28.70
C LYS A 73 1.54 1.98 -29.40
N THR A 74 1.15 3.05 -30.07
CA THR A 74 2.09 4.00 -30.65
C THR A 74 2.90 4.67 -29.53
N TRP A 75 4.04 5.25 -29.87
CA TRP A 75 4.87 5.96 -28.89
C TRP A 75 4.11 7.13 -28.23
N GLU A 76 3.35 7.88 -29.03
CA GLU A 76 2.54 9.01 -28.60
C GLU A 76 1.46 8.60 -27.60
N GLU A 77 0.73 7.50 -27.87
CA GLU A 77 -0.27 6.95 -26.95
C GLU A 77 0.36 6.55 -25.61
N ARG A 78 1.55 5.94 -25.63
CA ARG A 78 2.27 5.57 -24.40
C ARG A 78 2.70 6.79 -23.60
N LEU A 79 3.16 7.85 -24.28
CA LEU A 79 3.53 9.11 -23.62
C LEU A 79 2.30 9.75 -22.99
N LEU A 80 1.19 9.86 -23.73
CA LEU A 80 -0.05 10.44 -23.22
C LEU A 80 -0.57 9.69 -21.99
N GLU A 81 -0.57 8.35 -22.03
CA GLU A 81 -0.93 7.54 -20.85
C GLU A 81 0.03 7.74 -19.68
N LYS A 82 1.33 7.89 -19.94
CA LYS A 82 2.33 8.15 -18.91
C LYS A 82 2.10 9.51 -18.25
N HIS A 83 1.78 10.54 -19.03
CA HIS A 83 1.47 11.87 -18.53
C HIS A 83 0.18 11.87 -17.70
N ALA A 84 -0.91 11.31 -18.24
CA ALA A 84 -2.17 11.19 -17.52
C ALA A 84 -2.03 10.40 -16.21
N ARG A 85 -1.24 9.32 -16.22
CA ARG A 85 -0.95 8.55 -15.00
C ARG A 85 -0.15 9.37 -14.00
N LYS A 86 0.81 10.16 -14.45
CA LYS A 86 1.62 11.02 -13.57
C LYS A 86 0.74 12.07 -12.89
N GLU A 87 -0.09 12.78 -13.67
CA GLU A 87 -1.03 13.79 -13.15
C GLU A 87 -2.01 13.19 -12.13
N ALA A 88 -2.57 12.01 -12.42
CA ALA A 88 -3.47 11.33 -11.50
C ALA A 88 -2.79 10.92 -10.18
N LEU A 89 -1.51 10.50 -10.24
CA LEU A 89 -0.73 10.14 -9.05
C LEU A 89 -0.34 11.36 -8.23
N GLU A 90 0.03 12.46 -8.88
CA GLU A 90 0.34 13.75 -8.23
C GLU A 90 -0.89 14.27 -7.48
N LEU A 91 -2.04 14.35 -8.14
CA LEU A 91 -3.31 14.73 -7.51
C LEU A 91 -3.67 13.81 -6.34
N GLN A 92 -3.48 12.50 -6.49
CA GLN A 92 -3.73 11.56 -5.39
C GLN A 92 -2.77 11.80 -4.21
N SER A 93 -1.51 12.13 -4.48
CA SER A 93 -0.51 12.43 -3.45
C SER A 93 -0.89 13.69 -2.68
N GLU A 94 -1.23 14.77 -3.39
CA GLU A 94 -1.67 16.05 -2.83
C GLU A 94 -2.87 15.85 -1.89
N LEU A 95 -3.92 15.16 -2.35
CA LEU A 95 -5.10 14.87 -1.52
C LEU A 95 -4.77 14.05 -0.27
N ARG A 96 -3.79 13.15 -0.33
CA ARG A 96 -3.35 12.38 0.85
C ARG A 96 -2.57 13.27 1.82
N GLU A 97 -1.75 14.17 1.30
CA GLU A 97 -0.96 15.10 2.09
C GLU A 97 -1.84 16.13 2.79
N GLU A 98 -2.80 16.72 2.10
CA GLU A 98 -3.80 17.62 2.68
C GLU A 98 -4.55 16.95 3.84
N ARG A 99 -5.02 15.71 3.63
CA ARG A 99 -5.69 14.93 4.69
C ARG A 99 -4.78 14.65 5.87
N ARG A 100 -3.49 14.39 5.62
CA ARG A 100 -2.50 14.18 6.69
C ARG A 100 -2.26 15.47 7.45
N GLN A 101 -2.02 16.57 6.76
CA GLN A 101 -1.81 17.90 7.35
C GLN A 101 -3.02 18.33 8.18
N ALA A 102 -4.24 18.18 7.68
CA ALA A 102 -5.46 18.49 8.44
C ALA A 102 -5.56 17.70 9.75
N LYS A 103 -5.17 16.41 9.76
CA LYS A 103 -5.13 15.59 10.98
C LYS A 103 -4.04 16.06 11.95
N VAL A 104 -2.86 16.38 11.44
CA VAL A 104 -1.73 16.90 12.23
C VAL A 104 -2.11 18.23 12.89
N LEU A 105 -2.62 19.20 12.11
CA LEU A 105 -3.08 20.50 12.62
C LEU A 105 -4.18 20.35 13.68
N LYS A 106 -5.11 19.41 13.50
CA LYS A 106 -6.14 19.12 14.51
C LYS A 106 -5.53 18.57 15.80
N LYS A 107 -4.51 17.70 15.70
CA LYS A 107 -3.80 17.14 16.85
C LYS A 107 -3.00 18.22 17.57
N GLU A 108 -2.28 19.05 16.84
CA GLU A 108 -1.52 20.18 17.38
C GLU A 108 -2.42 21.19 18.09
N ARG A 109 -3.54 21.57 17.45
CA ARG A 109 -4.55 22.45 18.08
C ARG A 109 -5.09 21.88 19.38
N ARG A 110 -5.36 20.57 19.42
CA ARG A 110 -5.81 19.90 20.66
C ARG A 110 -4.74 19.94 21.73
N LEU A 111 -3.50 19.61 21.38
CA LEU A 111 -2.38 19.61 22.31
C LEU A 111 -2.13 21.01 22.87
N GLU A 112 -2.16 22.04 22.03
CA GLU A 112 -2.01 23.44 22.44
C GLU A 112 -3.15 23.91 23.34
N ASN A 113 -4.39 23.52 23.04
CA ASN A 113 -5.53 23.83 23.92
C ASN A 113 -5.43 23.10 25.27
N GLU A 114 -4.99 21.84 25.28
CA GLU A 114 -4.71 21.09 26.51
C GLU A 114 -3.57 21.74 27.32
N ARG A 115 -2.50 22.16 26.64
CA ARG A 115 -1.36 22.87 27.22
C ARG A 115 -1.81 24.17 27.87
N ARG A 116 -2.55 25.01 27.14
CA ARG A 116 -3.08 26.29 27.66
C ARG A 116 -4.00 26.08 28.85
N ARG A 117 -4.85 25.04 28.81
CA ARG A 117 -5.72 24.70 29.95
C ARG A 117 -4.88 24.30 31.16
N ALA A 118 -3.90 23.41 30.99
CA ALA A 118 -3.02 22.98 32.08
C ALA A 118 -2.20 24.14 32.66
N GLU A 119 -1.68 25.05 31.84
CA GLU A 119 -0.96 26.24 32.31
C GLU A 119 -1.86 27.19 33.11
N ASN A 120 -3.11 27.40 32.66
CA ASN A 120 -4.08 28.22 33.38
C ASN A 120 -4.49 27.59 34.71
N GLU A 121 -4.71 26.28 34.73
CA GLU A 121 -4.99 25.51 35.96
C GLU A 121 -3.81 25.60 36.93
N PHE A 122 -2.57 25.44 36.45
CA PHE A 122 -1.37 25.57 37.26
C PHE A 122 -1.23 26.98 37.84
N LYS A 123 -1.39 28.02 37.02
CA LYS A 123 -1.35 29.42 37.49
C LYS A 123 -2.42 29.71 38.54
N ASN A 124 -3.64 29.20 38.35
CA ASN A 124 -4.71 29.37 39.32
C ASN A 124 -4.41 28.62 40.64
N ALA A 125 -3.91 27.38 40.54
CA ALA A 125 -3.48 26.61 41.70
C ALA A 125 -2.31 27.28 42.43
N GLN A 126 -1.36 27.87 41.71
CA GLN A 126 -0.23 28.60 42.28
C GLN A 126 -0.69 29.80 43.12
N ARG A 127 -1.71 30.56 42.67
CA ARG A 127 -2.28 31.67 43.44
C ARG A 127 -2.90 31.24 44.78
N SER A 128 -3.45 30.03 44.83
CA SER A 128 -4.03 29.46 46.05
C SER A 128 -3.03 28.66 46.89
N ALA A 129 -1.85 28.38 46.35
CA ALA A 129 -0.80 27.68 47.06
C ALA A 129 -0.16 28.59 48.11
N LYS A 130 -0.09 28.11 49.35
CA LYS A 130 0.63 28.80 50.42
C LYS A 130 2.12 28.49 50.28
N GLU A 131 2.94 29.52 50.12
CA GLU A 131 4.38 29.39 50.21
C GLU A 131 4.78 29.13 51.67
N LEU A 132 5.53 28.06 51.92
CA LEU A 132 6.07 27.73 53.24
C LEU A 132 7.54 28.17 53.31
N ASN A 133 7.91 28.83 54.41
CA ASN A 133 9.29 29.22 54.68
C ASN A 133 10.21 27.99 54.72
N ALA A 134 11.21 27.93 53.85
CA ALA A 134 12.12 26.79 53.72
C ALA A 134 12.81 26.43 55.06
N GLY A 135 13.23 27.44 55.84
CA GLY A 135 13.87 27.25 57.15
C GLY A 135 12.96 26.65 58.23
N ARG A 136 11.63 26.75 58.09
CA ARG A 136 10.64 26.17 59.02
C ARG A 136 9.86 25.00 58.42
N LEU A 137 10.21 24.55 57.21
CA LEU A 137 9.47 23.52 56.49
C LEU A 137 9.43 22.20 57.28
N LYS A 138 10.55 21.79 57.88
CA LYS A 138 10.66 20.54 58.63
C LYS A 138 9.80 20.52 59.91
N SER A 139 9.75 21.64 60.63
CA SER A 139 8.94 21.75 61.85
C SER A 139 7.45 21.89 61.53
N THR A 140 7.10 22.70 60.52
CA THR A 140 5.70 22.86 60.08
C THR A 140 5.11 21.57 59.53
N LEU A 141 5.82 20.82 58.70
CA LEU A 141 5.34 19.51 58.20
C LEU A 141 5.11 18.50 59.32
N LYS A 142 5.96 18.49 60.36
CA LYS A 142 5.79 17.59 61.52
C LYS A 142 4.60 17.98 62.40
N ALA A 143 4.28 19.28 62.48
CA ALA A 143 3.17 19.78 63.27
C ALA A 143 1.80 19.61 62.59
N MET A 144 1.76 19.43 61.27
CA MET A 144 0.51 19.25 60.53
C MET A 144 -0.17 17.90 60.84
N SER A 145 -1.50 17.92 60.87
CA SER A 145 -2.29 16.70 61.01
C SER A 145 -2.19 15.79 59.78
N LYS A 146 -2.45 14.50 59.96
CA LYS A 146 -2.46 13.50 58.86
C LYS A 146 -3.43 13.88 57.73
N LYS A 147 -4.54 14.57 58.03
CA LYS A 147 -5.49 15.05 57.01
C LYS A 147 -4.90 16.18 56.16
N GLN A 148 -4.18 17.12 56.78
CA GLN A 148 -3.50 18.22 56.07
C GLN A 148 -2.36 17.70 55.19
N LEU A 149 -1.55 16.75 55.69
CA LEU A 149 -0.46 16.16 54.92
C LEU A 149 -0.93 15.44 53.64
N ARG A 150 -2.13 14.87 53.65
CA ARG A 150 -2.74 14.24 52.45
C ARG A 150 -3.14 15.26 51.37
N GLN A 151 -3.35 16.52 51.75
CA GLN A 151 -3.73 17.58 50.82
C GLN A 151 -2.52 18.21 50.12
N ILE A 152 -1.30 17.94 50.59
CA ILE A 152 -0.08 18.46 49.98
C ILE A 152 0.09 17.85 48.59
N LYS A 153 0.21 18.72 47.60
CA LYS A 153 0.50 18.38 46.20
C LYS A 153 1.93 18.74 45.87
N LYS A 154 2.58 17.92 45.04
CA LYS A 154 3.89 18.18 44.46
C LYS A 154 3.72 18.71 43.04
N THR A 155 4.69 19.50 42.58
CA THR A 155 4.78 19.87 41.17
C THR A 155 5.40 18.71 40.39
N ARG A 156 4.83 18.39 39.23
CA ARG A 156 5.34 17.39 38.30
C ARG A 156 5.19 17.93 36.88
N MET A 157 6.16 17.63 36.01
CA MET A 157 6.03 17.88 34.58
C MET A 157 5.15 16.79 33.94
N ASN A 158 4.10 17.21 33.23
CA ASN A 158 3.27 16.31 32.47
C ASN A 158 4.03 15.84 31.21
N PRO A 159 4.23 14.53 31.00
CA PRO A 159 5.02 14.03 29.87
C PRO A 159 4.36 14.25 28.51
N LYS A 160 3.04 14.49 28.48
CA LYS A 160 2.27 14.67 27.24
C LYS A 160 2.28 16.12 26.77
N THR A 161 2.12 17.07 27.68
CA THR A 161 2.01 18.52 27.37
C THR A 161 3.29 19.30 27.67
N GLY A 162 4.19 18.73 28.48
CA GLY A 162 5.39 19.41 28.98
C GLY A 162 5.13 20.49 30.03
N THR A 163 3.88 20.66 30.46
CA THR A 163 3.48 21.68 31.44
C THR A 163 3.62 21.17 32.87
N LEU A 164 3.89 22.08 33.81
CA LEU A 164 3.89 21.75 35.24
C LEU A 164 2.46 21.64 35.76
N GLU A 165 2.18 20.62 36.56
CA GLU A 165 0.89 20.38 37.21
C GLU A 165 1.08 20.02 38.69
N TYR A 166 0.07 20.30 39.51
CA TYR A 166 0.03 19.90 40.92
C TYR A 166 -0.62 18.54 41.08
N VAL A 167 0.17 17.54 41.45
CA VAL A 167 -0.23 16.14 41.60
C VAL A 167 -0.13 15.73 43.07
N PRO A 168 -1.01 14.87 43.61
CA PRO A 168 -0.86 14.35 44.97
C PRO A 168 0.53 13.75 45.20
N ALA A 169 1.05 13.88 46.43
CA ALA A 169 2.42 13.43 46.72
C ALA A 169 2.65 11.93 46.42
N TYR A 170 1.60 11.10 46.59
CA TYR A 170 1.66 9.63 46.54
C TYR A 170 1.08 9.00 45.26
N THR A 171 0.76 9.80 44.24
CA THR A 171 0.34 9.24 42.94
C THR A 171 1.55 8.59 42.27
N LYS A 172 1.38 7.31 41.90
CA LYS A 172 2.37 6.51 41.16
C LYS A 172 2.44 6.96 39.69
#